data_AF-A0ABD3QBP3-F1
#
_entry.id   AF-A0ABD3QBP3-F1
#
_cell.length_a   1.000
_cell.length_b   1.000
_cell.length_c   1.000
_cell.angle_alpha   90.00
_cell.angle_beta   90.00
_cell.angle_gamma   90.00
#
_symmetry.space_group_name_H-M   'P 1'
#
loop_
_entity.id
_entity.type
_entity.pdbx_description
1 polymer ?
#
loop_
_entity_poly.entity_id
_entity_poly.type
_entity_poly.pdbx_seq_one_letter_code
_entity_poly.pdbx_strand_id
1 'polypeptide(L)'
;MFEAFDNFQEPLQRVKEENNGLVDFKIQVLSGEDNQEVKFWQEGATGNSMFPQLYGRGGRGHSDIQPVTKITMTLDTARRESSFLKGERVDVLKLDVQGAELSVLRGAAELLKEVTFVQFEASVIEYNKGGSCLFEIDNLLRSQGFYLYNIADIQRDPGLFHTYGTGQFDALYIRPTSEHLPRAIQNIKPNMCGSDGTNRPGFSSDLVSTLSITAETADTPSEGISNGHTISKTREDTTGSFPKIYWIGYAGALLVGFLLGRSKVMSKRDRKFMPLH
;
A
#
# COMPACT_ATOMS: atom_id res chain seq x y z
N MET A 1 4.46 14.56 3.19
CA MET A 1 5.50 13.54 2.99
C MET A 1 6.40 13.44 4.19
N PHE A 2 6.79 12.23 4.57
CA PHE A 2 7.95 12.02 5.42
C PHE A 2 9.04 11.40 4.56
N GLU A 3 10.26 11.91 4.71
CA GLU A 3 11.45 11.47 4.00
C GLU A 3 12.55 11.26 5.04
N ALA A 4 13.39 10.24 4.89
CA ALA A 4 14.38 9.90 5.89
C ALA A 4 15.79 10.43 5.54
N PHE A 5 16.06 10.66 4.25
CA PHE A 5 17.37 11.09 3.79
C PHE A 5 17.49 12.61 3.70
N ASP A 6 18.42 13.17 4.49
CA ASP A 6 18.57 14.62 4.68
C ASP A 6 18.85 15.38 3.37
N ASN A 7 19.50 14.74 2.41
CA ASN A 7 19.83 15.36 1.12
C ASN A 7 18.59 15.70 0.28
N PHE A 8 17.40 15.19 0.62
CA PHE A 8 16.14 15.58 0.01
C PHE A 8 15.54 16.87 0.57
N GLN A 9 16.11 17.45 1.64
CA GLN A 9 15.62 18.70 2.22
C GLN A 9 15.47 19.82 1.17
N GLU A 10 16.52 20.11 0.41
CA GLU A 10 16.49 21.18 -0.60
C GLU A 10 15.58 20.85 -1.81
N PRO A 11 15.65 19.65 -2.43
CA PRO A 11 14.70 19.26 -3.47
C PRO A 11 13.23 19.35 -3.03
N LEU A 12 12.89 18.84 -1.84
CA LEU A 12 11.52 18.86 -1.35
C LEU A 12 11.04 20.27 -0.98
N GLN A 13 11.95 21.12 -0.51
CA GLN A 13 11.66 22.54 -0.27
C GLN A 13 11.28 23.25 -1.59
N ARG A 14 12.01 23.00 -2.68
CA ARG A 14 11.64 23.51 -4.01
C ARG A 14 10.27 23.03 -4.46
N VAL A 15 9.98 21.73 -4.31
CA VAL A 15 8.67 21.16 -4.67
C VAL A 15 7.55 21.81 -3.85
N LYS A 16 7.76 22.05 -2.55
CA LYS A 16 6.80 22.76 -1.69
C LYS A 16 6.51 24.18 -2.18
N GLU A 17 7.56 24.92 -2.56
CA GLU A 17 7.46 26.28 -3.08
C GLU A 17 6.75 26.33 -4.44
N GLU A 18 7.11 25.46 -5.37
CA GLU A 18 6.50 25.34 -6.70
C GLU A 18 5.00 24.98 -6.64
N ASN A 19 4.58 24.29 -5.58
CA ASN A 19 3.19 23.89 -5.35
C ASN A 19 2.44 24.85 -4.41
N ASN A 20 2.94 26.06 -4.16
CA ASN A 20 2.31 27.08 -3.33
C ASN A 20 1.87 26.56 -1.94
N GLY A 21 2.65 25.64 -1.35
CA GLY A 21 2.33 25.04 -0.06
C GLY A 21 1.18 24.02 -0.03
N LEU A 22 0.66 23.59 -1.19
CA LEU A 22 -0.33 22.49 -1.27
C LEU A 22 0.24 21.14 -0.82
N VAL A 23 1.57 21.01 -0.86
CA VAL A 23 2.31 19.85 -0.38
C VAL A 23 3.27 20.30 0.70
N ASP A 24 3.51 19.40 1.66
CA ASP A 24 4.46 19.66 2.74
C ASP A 24 5.24 18.38 3.07
N PHE A 25 6.38 18.53 3.73
CA PHE A 25 7.25 17.43 4.09
C PHE A 25 7.92 17.63 5.46
N LYS A 26 8.44 16.52 6.01
CA LYS A 26 9.34 16.52 7.17
C LYS A 26 10.42 15.48 6.96
N ILE A 27 11.68 15.85 7.22
CA ILE A 27 12.77 14.88 7.27
C ILE A 27 12.71 14.16 8.62
N GLN A 28 12.35 12.89 8.61
CA GLN A 28 12.14 12.06 9.79
C GLN A 28 12.15 10.58 9.42
N VAL A 29 12.93 9.77 10.12
CA VAL A 29 12.81 8.30 10.05
C VAL A 29 11.57 7.86 10.81
N LEU A 30 10.67 7.15 10.14
CA LEU A 30 9.47 6.60 10.75
C LEU A 30 9.69 5.15 11.22
N SER A 31 9.11 4.77 12.35
CA SER A 31 9.19 3.40 12.91
C SER A 31 7.97 3.08 13.80
N GLY A 32 7.95 1.90 14.39
CA GLY A 32 6.93 1.46 15.35
C GLY A 32 7.06 2.08 16.74
N GLU A 33 8.21 2.70 17.04
CA GLU A 33 8.50 3.30 18.35
C GLU A 33 9.16 4.67 18.19
N ASP A 34 8.85 5.59 19.11
CA ASP A 34 9.46 6.92 19.18
C ASP A 34 10.83 6.83 19.86
N ASN A 35 11.72 7.77 19.51
CA ASN A 35 12.99 8.04 20.19
C ASN A 35 13.97 6.86 20.24
N GLN A 36 13.87 5.90 19.31
CA GLN A 36 14.86 4.83 19.19
C GLN A 36 16.02 5.29 18.31
N GLU A 37 17.24 4.96 18.73
CA GLU A 37 18.41 5.07 17.87
C GLU A 37 18.47 3.87 16.92
N VAL A 38 18.46 4.16 15.62
CA VAL A 38 18.52 3.14 14.58
C VAL A 38 19.68 3.42 13.62
N LYS A 39 20.26 2.34 13.10
CA LYS A 39 21.16 2.40 11.95
C LYS A 39 20.33 2.65 10.70
N PHE A 40 20.77 3.59 9.87
CA PHE A 40 20.11 3.96 8.63
C PHE A 40 21.13 3.96 7.48
N TRP A 41 20.91 3.10 6.51
CA TRP A 41 21.75 2.98 5.32
C TRP A 41 21.27 3.96 4.25
N GLN A 42 22.20 4.78 3.75
CA GLN A 42 21.94 5.82 2.77
C GLN A 42 23.15 5.98 1.84
N GLU A 43 22.94 5.98 0.53
CA GLU A 43 24.02 6.17 -0.47
C GLU A 43 23.57 6.92 -1.72
N GLY A 44 22.26 7.15 -1.89
CA GLY A 44 21.78 7.79 -3.11
C GLY A 44 20.32 8.16 -3.05
N ALA A 45 19.74 8.30 -4.23
CA ALA A 45 18.37 8.79 -4.34
C ALA A 45 17.32 7.74 -3.95
N THR A 46 17.67 6.45 -3.97
CA THR A 46 16.75 5.32 -3.77
C THR A 46 17.36 4.27 -2.85
N GLY A 47 16.54 3.45 -2.20
CA GLY A 47 16.99 2.31 -1.37
C GLY A 47 17.39 2.68 0.07
N ASN A 48 17.15 3.91 0.50
CA ASN A 48 17.52 4.38 1.84
C ASN A 48 16.59 3.74 2.91
N SER A 49 17.15 3.09 3.92
CA SER A 49 16.36 2.30 4.87
C SER A 49 17.06 2.03 6.20
N MET A 50 16.27 1.68 7.22
CA MET A 50 16.75 1.05 8.46
C MET A 50 17.12 -0.42 8.26
N PHE A 51 16.83 -1.00 7.10
CA PHE A 51 17.13 -2.38 6.74
C PHE A 51 18.04 -2.42 5.51
N PRO A 52 19.26 -2.97 5.62
CA PRO A 52 20.20 -2.91 4.51
C PRO A 52 19.71 -3.77 3.34
N GLN A 53 19.61 -3.15 2.16
CA GLN A 53 19.25 -3.82 0.91
C GLN A 53 20.26 -4.93 0.58
N LEU A 54 19.75 -6.14 0.32
CA LEU A 54 20.57 -7.30 -0.04
C LEU A 54 21.02 -7.25 -1.50
N TYR A 55 20.14 -6.76 -2.39
CA TYR A 55 20.36 -6.72 -3.84
C TYR A 55 20.26 -5.28 -4.34
N GLY A 56 21.34 -4.69 -4.87
CA GLY A 56 21.31 -3.37 -5.48
C GLY A 56 21.61 -3.37 -6.98
N ARG A 57 21.49 -2.20 -7.61
CA ARG A 57 21.73 -2.00 -9.04
C ARG A 57 23.18 -2.37 -9.38
N GLY A 58 23.37 -3.43 -10.17
CA GLY A 58 24.71 -3.93 -10.52
C GLY A 58 25.29 -4.96 -9.54
N GLY A 59 24.46 -5.58 -8.69
CA GLY A 59 24.86 -6.68 -7.80
C GLY A 59 25.57 -6.26 -6.52
N ARG A 60 25.61 -4.95 -6.22
CA ARG A 60 26.13 -4.42 -4.96
C ARG A 60 24.96 -4.07 -4.05
N GLY A 61 24.74 -4.83 -2.98
CA GLY A 61 23.84 -4.43 -1.89
C GLY A 61 24.50 -3.40 -0.97
N HIS A 62 23.89 -3.14 0.19
CA HIS A 62 24.45 -2.21 1.18
C HIS A 62 25.65 -2.77 1.98
N SER A 63 26.37 -3.75 1.45
CA SER A 63 27.49 -4.41 2.16
C SER A 63 28.65 -3.48 2.48
N ASP A 64 28.85 -2.43 1.68
CA ASP A 64 30.01 -1.52 1.77
C ASP A 64 29.66 -0.13 2.32
N ILE A 65 28.39 0.11 2.68
CA ILE A 65 27.91 1.44 3.10
C ILE A 65 27.84 1.49 4.62
N GLN A 66 28.52 2.48 5.20
CA GLN A 66 28.44 2.74 6.63
C GLN A 66 27.11 3.42 6.96
N PRO A 67 26.28 2.83 7.84
CA PRO A 67 25.03 3.46 8.22
C PRO A 67 25.27 4.69 9.10
N VAL A 68 24.35 5.64 9.03
CA VAL A 68 24.27 6.77 9.98
C VAL A 68 23.29 6.43 11.10
N THR A 69 23.44 7.06 12.26
CA THR A 69 22.45 6.94 13.35
C THR A 69 21.32 7.94 13.12
N LYS A 70 20.08 7.49 13.25
CA LYS A 70 18.87 8.32 13.18
C LYS A 70 17.99 8.06 14.40
N ILE A 71 17.18 9.06 14.77
CA ILE A 71 16.17 8.94 15.82
C ILE A 71 14.81 8.70 15.17
N THR A 72 14.10 7.68 15.62
CA THR A 72 12.80 7.31 15.06
C THR A 72 11.64 8.12 15.62
N MET A 73 10.55 8.16 14.84
CA MET A 73 9.26 8.71 15.24
C MET A 73 8.14 7.81 14.71
N THR A 74 7.11 7.57 15.49
CA THR A 74 5.88 6.89 15.06
C THR A 74 5.07 7.80 14.14
N LEU A 75 4.30 7.22 13.23
CA LEU A 75 3.45 8.01 12.34
C LEU A 75 2.32 8.71 13.12
N ASP A 76 1.84 8.13 14.21
CA ASP A 76 0.87 8.76 15.11
C ASP A 76 1.45 9.98 15.83
N THR A 77 2.69 9.92 16.34
CA THR A 77 3.40 11.09 16.88
C THR A 77 3.67 12.12 15.80
N ALA A 78 4.14 11.68 14.62
CA ALA A 78 4.42 12.57 13.51
C ALA A 78 3.16 13.33 13.04
N ARG A 79 1.99 12.67 13.03
CA ARG A 79 0.69 13.32 12.77
C ARG A 79 0.37 14.38 13.83
N ARG A 80 0.52 14.03 15.11
CA ARG A 80 0.17 14.91 16.24
C ARG A 80 1.01 16.20 16.27
N GLU A 81 2.27 16.08 15.87
CA GLU A 81 3.26 17.17 15.91
C GLU A 81 3.39 17.95 14.60
N SER A 82 2.95 17.37 13.48
CA SER A 82 3.05 18.01 12.18
C SER A 82 2.09 19.20 12.04
N SER A 83 2.58 20.30 11.49
CA SER A 83 1.75 21.46 11.11
C SER A 83 0.80 21.18 9.94
N PHE A 84 1.05 20.12 9.16
CA PHE A 84 0.33 19.82 7.91
C PHE A 84 -0.51 18.55 7.97
N LEU A 85 -0.36 17.70 8.99
CA LEU A 85 -1.22 16.51 9.20
C LEU A 85 -2.12 16.63 10.43
N LYS A 86 -1.79 17.51 11.38
CA LYS A 86 -2.58 17.66 12.60
C LYS A 86 -3.98 18.17 12.26
N GLY A 87 -4.98 17.37 12.63
CA GLY A 87 -6.39 17.67 12.36
C GLY A 87 -6.81 17.49 10.91
N GLU A 88 -5.88 17.16 10.02
CA GLU A 88 -6.21 16.75 8.66
C GLU A 88 -6.62 15.27 8.64
N ARG A 89 -7.53 14.97 7.73
CA ARG A 89 -8.00 13.63 7.45
C ARG A 89 -7.11 12.97 6.39
N VAL A 90 -6.74 11.72 6.60
CA VAL A 90 -5.93 10.95 5.64
C VAL A 90 -6.75 9.84 4.98
N ASP A 91 -7.05 10.00 3.68
CA ASP A 91 -7.72 8.97 2.87
C ASP A 91 -6.80 7.79 2.51
N VAL A 92 -5.60 8.14 2.09
CA VAL A 92 -4.64 7.27 1.43
C VAL A 92 -3.32 7.39 2.15
N LEU A 93 -2.76 6.25 2.54
CA LEU A 93 -1.42 6.10 3.07
C LEU A 93 -0.59 5.34 2.05
N LYS A 94 0.37 6.00 1.39
CA LYS A 94 1.41 5.30 0.61
C LYS A 94 2.63 5.07 1.49
N LEU A 95 3.28 3.92 1.38
CA LEU A 95 4.52 3.57 2.07
C LEU A 95 5.51 3.00 1.05
N ASP A 96 6.68 3.60 0.98
CA ASP A 96 7.84 3.05 0.29
C ASP A 96 9.03 3.36 1.19
N VAL A 97 9.26 2.46 2.15
CA VAL A 97 10.25 2.62 3.23
C VAL A 97 11.23 1.44 3.23
N GLN A 98 11.34 0.77 2.10
CA GLN A 98 12.40 -0.17 1.74
C GLN A 98 12.62 -1.23 2.86
N GLY A 99 11.55 -1.94 3.22
CA GLY A 99 11.55 -3.02 4.20
C GLY A 99 11.10 -2.63 5.62
N ALA A 100 10.87 -1.35 5.88
CA ALA A 100 10.37 -0.86 7.18
C ALA A 100 8.84 -0.77 7.28
N GLU A 101 8.09 -1.23 6.28
CA GLU A 101 6.65 -1.03 6.14
C GLU A 101 5.89 -1.53 7.37
N LEU A 102 6.20 -2.76 7.83
CA LEU A 102 5.58 -3.34 9.01
C LEU A 102 5.84 -2.50 10.27
N SER A 103 7.06 -1.99 10.43
CA SER A 103 7.42 -1.16 11.59
C SER A 103 6.64 0.16 11.58
N VAL A 104 6.63 0.85 10.44
CA VAL A 104 5.89 2.12 10.29
C VAL A 104 4.38 1.92 10.51
N LEU A 105 3.80 0.84 9.99
CA LEU A 105 2.39 0.52 10.21
C LEU A 105 2.05 0.24 11.67
N ARG A 106 2.95 -0.37 12.44
CA ARG A 106 2.76 -0.54 13.90
C ARG A 106 2.74 0.80 14.64
N GLY A 107 3.51 1.79 14.17
CA GLY A 107 3.52 3.15 14.69
C GLY A 107 2.39 4.05 14.17
N ALA A 108 1.41 3.48 13.44
CA ALA A 108 0.30 4.21 12.81
C ALA A 108 -1.08 3.72 13.29
N ALA A 109 -1.16 3.10 14.46
CA ALA A 109 -2.37 2.43 14.94
C ALA A 109 -3.58 3.36 15.03
N GLU A 110 -3.39 4.61 15.47
CA GLU A 110 -4.46 5.61 15.53
C GLU A 110 -4.80 6.16 14.14
N LEU A 111 -3.79 6.50 13.33
CA LEU A 111 -4.00 6.98 11.97
C LEU A 111 -4.74 5.96 11.10
N LEU A 112 -4.42 4.67 11.23
CA LEU A 112 -5.03 3.62 10.39
C LEU A 112 -6.54 3.53 10.55
N LYS A 113 -7.12 4.00 11.67
CA LYS A 113 -8.57 3.98 11.93
C LYS A 113 -9.38 4.81 10.93
N GLU A 114 -8.80 5.88 10.38
CA GLU A 114 -9.45 6.76 9.40
C GLU A 114 -9.01 6.53 7.94
N VAL A 115 -7.87 5.85 7.76
CA VAL A 115 -7.32 5.55 6.44
C VAL A 115 -8.22 4.57 5.69
N THR A 116 -8.50 4.89 4.42
CA THR A 116 -9.32 4.07 3.53
C THR A 116 -8.46 3.16 2.67
N PHE A 117 -7.34 3.66 2.18
CA PHE A 117 -6.42 2.94 1.31
C PHE A 117 -5.00 2.94 1.87
N VAL A 118 -4.36 1.77 1.86
CA VAL A 118 -2.93 1.64 2.16
C VAL A 118 -2.26 1.08 0.92
N GLN A 119 -1.32 1.81 0.34
CA GLN A 119 -0.46 1.32 -0.74
C GLN A 119 0.95 1.12 -0.20
N PHE A 120 1.59 0.00 -0.52
CA PHE A 120 2.99 -0.22 -0.17
C PHE A 120 3.73 -1.08 -1.21
N GLU A 121 5.05 -0.91 -1.32
CA GLU A 121 5.90 -1.82 -2.08
C GLU A 121 6.05 -3.13 -1.29
N ALA A 122 5.38 -4.19 -1.75
CA ALA A 122 5.45 -5.51 -1.15
C ALA A 122 6.61 -6.31 -1.75
N SER A 123 7.31 -7.07 -0.90
CA SER A 123 8.29 -8.05 -1.35
C SER A 123 7.83 -9.47 -1.04
N VAL A 124 8.02 -10.41 -1.97
CA VAL A 124 7.75 -11.85 -1.75
C VAL A 124 9.00 -12.64 -1.33
N ILE A 125 10.15 -11.98 -1.36
CA ILE A 125 11.45 -12.48 -0.89
C ILE A 125 12.08 -11.43 0.04
N GLU A 126 13.04 -11.84 0.86
CA GLU A 126 13.79 -10.88 1.67
C GLU A 126 14.65 -9.99 0.75
N TYR A 127 14.19 -8.76 0.48
CA TYR A 127 14.90 -7.79 -0.35
C TYR A 127 15.82 -6.88 0.49
N ASN A 128 15.35 -6.48 1.67
CA ASN A 128 16.13 -5.82 2.71
C ASN A 128 16.33 -6.79 3.87
N LYS A 129 17.57 -6.93 4.35
CA LYS A 129 17.92 -7.86 5.41
C LYS A 129 17.19 -7.49 6.71
N GLY A 130 16.37 -8.41 7.22
CA GLY A 130 15.52 -8.22 8.39
C GLY A 130 14.30 -7.34 8.15
N GLY A 131 14.06 -6.91 6.90
CA GLY A 131 12.88 -6.14 6.52
C GLY A 131 11.62 -6.99 6.40
N SER A 132 10.45 -6.34 6.35
CA SER A 132 9.17 -7.02 6.21
C SER A 132 8.90 -7.55 4.81
N CYS A 133 8.29 -8.73 4.72
CA CYS A 133 7.74 -9.27 3.49
C CYS A 133 6.21 -9.10 3.46
N LEU A 134 5.59 -9.45 2.32
CA LEU A 134 4.16 -9.33 2.09
C LEU A 134 3.31 -9.96 3.20
N PHE A 135 3.68 -11.15 3.68
CA PHE A 135 2.81 -11.93 4.58
C PHE A 135 2.71 -11.30 5.98
N GLU A 136 3.80 -10.74 6.51
CA GLU A 136 3.76 -10.04 7.80
C GLU A 136 2.92 -8.77 7.72
N ILE A 137 3.04 -8.03 6.62
CA ILE A 137 2.27 -6.79 6.37
C ILE A 137 0.80 -7.11 6.15
N ASP A 138 0.49 -8.12 5.33
CA ASP A 138 -0.87 -8.63 5.10
C ASP A 138 -1.53 -9.03 6.42
N ASN A 139 -0.83 -9.78 7.27
CA ASN A 139 -1.38 -10.21 8.55
C ASN A 139 -1.73 -9.02 9.45
N LEU A 140 -0.85 -8.02 9.54
CA LEU A 140 -1.13 -6.79 10.29
C LEU A 140 -2.33 -6.04 9.68
N LEU A 141 -2.32 -5.77 8.38
CA LEU A 141 -3.36 -5.00 7.70
C LEU A 141 -4.74 -5.68 7.78
N ARG A 142 -4.81 -7.00 7.58
CA ARG A 142 -6.04 -7.76 7.77
C ARG A 142 -6.56 -7.68 9.19
N SER A 143 -5.68 -7.77 10.20
CA SER A 143 -6.07 -7.58 11.61
C SER A 143 -6.71 -6.21 11.87
N GLN A 144 -6.40 -5.21 11.05
CA GLN A 144 -6.92 -3.84 11.11
C GLN A 144 -8.09 -3.57 10.14
N GLY A 145 -8.62 -4.61 9.49
CA GLY A 145 -9.77 -4.52 8.58
C GLY A 145 -9.43 -4.04 7.17
N PHE A 146 -8.16 -4.10 6.77
CA PHE A 146 -7.72 -3.84 5.41
C PHE A 146 -7.54 -5.14 4.63
N TYR A 147 -7.86 -5.11 3.34
CA TYR A 147 -7.76 -6.28 2.47
C TYR A 147 -7.14 -5.91 1.14
N LEU A 148 -6.37 -6.84 0.56
CA LEU A 148 -5.78 -6.65 -0.76
C LEU A 148 -6.88 -6.34 -1.79
N TYR A 149 -6.71 -5.22 -2.49
CA TYR A 149 -7.66 -4.70 -3.47
C TYR A 149 -7.07 -4.73 -4.88
N ASN A 150 -5.79 -4.37 -5.02
CA ASN A 150 -5.12 -4.37 -6.32
C ASN A 150 -3.61 -4.64 -6.18
N ILE A 151 -3.00 -5.07 -7.29
CA ILE A 151 -1.56 -5.26 -7.46
C ILE A 151 -1.14 -4.47 -8.71
N ALA A 152 -0.06 -3.69 -8.59
CA ALA A 152 0.53 -2.92 -9.69
C ALA A 152 2.06 -3.11 -9.71
N ASP A 153 2.70 -2.64 -10.78
CA ASP A 153 4.17 -2.52 -10.91
C ASP A 153 4.95 -3.76 -10.47
N ILE A 154 4.54 -4.93 -10.98
CA ILE A 154 5.19 -6.21 -10.67
C ILE A 154 6.61 -6.23 -11.24
N GLN A 155 7.59 -6.23 -10.34
CA GLN A 155 9.00 -6.42 -10.64
C GLN A 155 9.34 -7.92 -10.62
N ARG A 156 9.97 -8.39 -11.70
CA ARG A 156 10.39 -9.79 -11.83
C ARG A 156 11.85 -9.95 -11.42
N ASP A 157 12.12 -10.99 -10.65
CA ASP A 157 13.47 -11.45 -10.36
C ASP A 157 13.82 -12.58 -11.34
N PRO A 158 14.75 -12.36 -12.29
CA PRO A 158 15.14 -13.36 -13.28
C PRO A 158 15.98 -14.51 -12.71
N GLY A 159 16.48 -14.38 -11.47
CA GLY A 159 17.32 -15.36 -10.80
C GLY A 159 16.56 -16.22 -9.79
N LEU A 160 15.31 -15.91 -9.47
CA LEU A 160 14.56 -16.61 -8.44
C LEU A 160 14.31 -18.08 -8.87
N PHE A 161 15.03 -19.00 -8.24
CA PHE A 161 15.07 -20.43 -8.59
C PHE A 161 15.39 -20.69 -10.08
N HIS A 162 16.23 -19.86 -10.71
CA HIS A 162 16.52 -19.91 -12.15
C HIS A 162 15.27 -19.71 -13.04
N THR A 163 14.27 -19.00 -12.54
CA THR A 163 13.05 -18.63 -13.25
C THR A 163 12.74 -17.14 -13.07
N TYR A 164 11.78 -16.62 -13.85
CA TYR A 164 11.29 -15.24 -13.72
C TYR A 164 10.21 -15.13 -12.64
N GLY A 165 10.63 -15.27 -11.40
CA GLY A 165 9.76 -15.11 -10.23
C GLY A 165 9.30 -13.67 -10.03
N THR A 166 8.24 -13.47 -9.24
CA THR A 166 7.94 -12.13 -8.70
C THR A 166 8.95 -11.80 -7.60
N GLY A 167 9.50 -10.59 -7.58
CA GLY A 167 10.33 -10.09 -6.48
C GLY A 167 9.55 -9.11 -5.62
N GLN A 168 9.26 -7.94 -6.18
CA GLN A 168 8.49 -6.87 -5.52
C GLN A 168 7.31 -6.43 -6.39
N PHE A 169 6.31 -5.80 -5.78
CA PHE A 169 5.18 -5.18 -6.48
C PHE A 169 4.47 -4.16 -5.59
N ASP A 170 3.76 -3.21 -6.20
CA ASP A 170 2.90 -2.27 -5.46
C ASP A 170 1.59 -2.96 -5.07
N ALA A 171 1.36 -3.13 -3.77
CA ALA A 171 0.13 -3.68 -3.21
C ALA A 171 -0.78 -2.54 -2.74
N LEU A 172 -2.05 -2.54 -3.17
CA LEU A 172 -3.07 -1.61 -2.70
C LEU A 172 -4.09 -2.37 -1.85
N TYR A 173 -4.23 -1.98 -0.60
CA TYR A 173 -5.22 -2.50 0.34
C TYR A 173 -6.34 -1.47 0.57
N ILE A 174 -7.55 -1.98 0.79
CA ILE A 174 -8.77 -1.19 1.05
C ILE A 174 -9.37 -1.57 2.41
N ARG A 175 -9.89 -0.59 3.14
CA ARG A 175 -10.80 -0.76 4.28
C ARG A 175 -12.25 -0.71 3.76
N PRO A 176 -12.93 -1.85 3.52
CA PRO A 176 -14.28 -1.86 2.94
C PRO A 176 -15.34 -1.24 3.86
N THR A 177 -15.03 -1.11 5.16
CA THR A 177 -15.90 -0.47 6.16
C THR A 177 -15.71 1.04 6.26
N SER A 178 -14.81 1.64 5.46
CA SER A 178 -14.59 3.08 5.48
C SER A 178 -15.84 3.84 5.05
N GLU A 179 -16.28 4.77 5.89
CA GLU A 179 -17.40 5.68 5.61
C GLU A 179 -17.09 6.71 4.51
N HIS A 180 -15.86 6.72 4.01
CA HIS A 180 -15.39 7.67 3.01
C HIS A 180 -15.32 7.08 1.60
N LEU A 181 -15.64 5.79 1.44
CA LEU A 181 -15.85 5.21 0.12
C LEU A 181 -17.00 5.94 -0.60
N PRO A 182 -16.95 6.08 -1.94
CA PRO A 182 -18.09 6.62 -2.68
C PRO A 182 -19.38 5.87 -2.36
N ARG A 183 -20.50 6.57 -2.14
CA ARG A 183 -21.81 5.96 -1.79
C ARG A 183 -22.22 4.83 -2.72
N ALA A 184 -21.92 4.97 -4.01
CA ALA A 184 -22.19 3.95 -5.03
C ALA A 184 -21.53 2.59 -4.73
N ILE A 185 -20.42 2.59 -3.99
CA ILE A 185 -19.63 1.41 -3.64
C ILE A 185 -19.90 0.98 -2.19
N GLN A 186 -20.27 1.90 -1.28
CA GLN A 186 -20.62 1.56 0.11
C GLN A 186 -21.76 0.53 0.25
N ASN A 187 -22.68 0.51 -0.72
CA ASN A 187 -23.78 -0.45 -0.75
C ASN A 187 -23.37 -1.85 -1.25
N ILE A 188 -22.16 -1.99 -1.79
CA ILE A 188 -21.59 -3.26 -2.23
C ILE A 188 -20.65 -3.74 -1.12
N LYS A 189 -21.03 -4.81 -0.43
CA LYS A 189 -20.24 -5.41 0.65
C LYS A 189 -19.66 -6.74 0.17
N PRO A 190 -18.56 -6.73 -0.60
CA PRO A 190 -17.91 -7.98 -0.98
C PRO A 190 -17.33 -8.65 0.28
N ASN A 191 -17.36 -9.97 0.30
CA ASN A 191 -16.56 -10.73 1.26
C ASN A 191 -15.14 -10.77 0.72
N MET A 192 -14.22 -10.08 1.39
CA MET A 192 -12.83 -10.02 0.98
C MET A 192 -12.13 -11.35 1.29
N CYS A 193 -11.23 -11.79 0.41
CA CYS A 193 -10.36 -12.93 0.69
C CYS A 193 -9.53 -12.66 1.96
N GLY A 194 -9.36 -13.68 2.81
CA GLY A 194 -8.70 -13.54 4.12
C GLY A 194 -9.57 -12.98 5.24
N SER A 195 -10.88 -12.76 4.99
CA SER A 195 -11.87 -12.47 6.02
C SER A 195 -12.60 -13.71 6.54
N ASP A 196 -13.29 -13.61 7.67
CA ASP A 196 -14.19 -14.63 8.24
C ASP A 196 -15.57 -14.68 7.54
N GLY A 197 -15.71 -14.03 6.38
CA GLY A 197 -17.00 -13.83 5.71
C GLY A 197 -17.80 -12.62 6.20
N THR A 198 -17.29 -11.86 7.17
CA THR A 198 -17.88 -10.58 7.64
C THR A 198 -16.93 -9.39 7.53
N ASN A 199 -15.84 -9.53 6.75
CA ASN A 199 -14.74 -8.57 6.70
C ASN A 199 -14.11 -8.30 8.09
N ARG A 200 -14.17 -9.28 8.98
CA ARG A 200 -13.26 -9.41 10.14
C ARG A 200 -12.13 -10.37 9.77
N PRO A 201 -10.98 -10.34 10.46
CA PRO A 201 -9.85 -11.19 10.14
C PRO A 201 -10.23 -12.67 10.21
N GLY A 202 -10.04 -13.42 9.12
CA GLY A 202 -10.51 -14.81 8.98
C GLY A 202 -9.70 -15.87 9.73
N PHE A 203 -8.61 -15.47 10.40
CA PHE A 203 -7.74 -16.39 11.13
C PHE A 203 -7.86 -16.14 12.64
N SER A 204 -8.68 -16.96 13.31
CA SER A 204 -8.42 -17.34 14.70
C SER A 204 -7.24 -18.32 14.72
N SER A 205 -6.38 -18.24 15.73
CA SER A 205 -5.24 -19.14 15.98
C SER A 205 -5.59 -20.63 16.15
N ASP A 206 -6.87 -21.00 16.04
CA ASP A 206 -7.38 -22.32 16.46
C ASP A 206 -7.36 -23.39 15.36
N LEU A 207 -7.00 -23.05 14.11
CA LEU A 207 -7.09 -23.98 12.97
C LEU A 207 -5.94 -25.01 12.87
N VAL A 208 -4.98 -25.02 13.80
CA VAL A 208 -3.89 -26.03 13.80
C VAL A 208 -4.36 -27.40 14.34
N SER A 209 -5.55 -27.50 14.94
CA SER A 209 -5.96 -28.74 15.64
C SER A 209 -6.80 -29.74 14.82
N THR A 210 -7.21 -29.44 13.58
CA THR A 210 -8.28 -30.23 12.92
C THR A 210 -8.01 -30.67 11.48
N LEU A 211 -6.75 -30.80 11.07
CA LEU A 211 -6.41 -31.56 9.85
C LEU A 211 -6.09 -33.02 10.20
N SER A 212 -7.10 -33.75 10.67
CA SER A 212 -7.11 -35.22 10.55
C SER A 212 -7.51 -35.53 9.12
N ILE A 213 -6.53 -35.74 8.25
CA ILE A 213 -6.75 -36.20 6.88
C ILE A 213 -7.46 -37.56 6.96
N THR A 214 -8.76 -37.60 6.69
CA THR A 214 -9.43 -38.82 6.25
C THR A 214 -9.58 -38.71 4.75
N ALA A 215 -8.89 -39.60 4.04
CA ALA A 215 -9.01 -39.74 2.61
C ALA A 215 -10.36 -40.37 2.31
N GLU A 216 -11.31 -39.59 1.82
CA GLU A 216 -12.52 -40.12 1.18
C GLU A 216 -12.34 -40.12 -0.33
N THR A 217 -12.50 -41.33 -0.88
CA THR A 217 -12.41 -41.65 -2.29
C THR A 217 -13.53 -41.00 -3.08
N ALA A 218 -13.18 -40.55 -4.29
CA ALA A 218 -14.06 -39.91 -5.26
C ALA A 218 -15.26 -40.78 -5.63
N ASP A 219 -16.43 -40.16 -5.70
CA ASP A 219 -17.53 -40.56 -6.59
C ASP A 219 -18.27 -39.31 -7.07
N THR A 220 -18.64 -39.30 -8.35
CA THR A 220 -19.50 -38.30 -9.03
C THR A 220 -20.41 -39.06 -10.01
N PRO A 221 -21.49 -38.48 -10.58
CA PRO A 221 -22.44 -37.48 -10.05
C PRO A 221 -23.93 -37.84 -10.38
N SER A 222 -24.91 -37.09 -9.86
CA SER A 222 -26.23 -36.96 -10.53
C SER A 222 -27.00 -35.67 -10.20
N GLU A 223 -27.31 -34.94 -11.28
CA GLU A 223 -28.41 -34.01 -11.63
C GLU A 223 -29.31 -33.29 -10.58
N GLY A 224 -29.65 -32.03 -10.89
CA GLY A 224 -30.83 -31.34 -10.34
C GLY A 224 -30.91 -29.82 -10.61
N ILE A 225 -31.82 -29.41 -11.50
CA ILE A 225 -32.11 -28.05 -12.00
C ILE A 225 -32.89 -27.18 -10.98
N SER A 226 -32.68 -25.84 -10.94
CA SER A 226 -33.71 -24.81 -11.25
C SER A 226 -33.33 -23.36 -10.90
N ASN A 227 -33.97 -22.44 -11.63
CA ASN A 227 -33.62 -21.04 -11.88
C ASN A 227 -34.13 -20.02 -10.85
N GLY A 228 -33.43 -18.87 -10.81
CA GLY A 228 -34.07 -17.56 -10.99
C GLY A 228 -33.71 -16.52 -9.92
N HIS A 229 -33.27 -15.32 -10.33
CA HIS A 229 -33.82 -14.03 -9.87
C HIS A 229 -33.29 -12.82 -10.66
N THR A 230 -34.18 -11.84 -10.80
CA THR A 230 -34.22 -10.71 -11.73
C THR A 230 -33.31 -9.54 -11.31
N ILE A 231 -32.64 -8.89 -12.28
CA ILE A 231 -31.84 -7.67 -12.07
C ILE A 231 -32.63 -6.44 -12.57
N SER A 232 -32.96 -5.50 -11.68
CA SER A 232 -33.40 -4.15 -12.05
C SER A 232 -32.25 -3.16 -11.94
N LYS A 233 -31.96 -2.44 -13.03
CA LYS A 233 -31.02 -1.32 -13.09
C LYS A 233 -31.71 -0.02 -12.69
N THR A 234 -31.11 0.74 -11.78
CA THR A 234 -31.29 2.19 -11.70
C THR A 234 -29.93 2.88 -11.75
N ARG A 235 -29.92 4.00 -12.45
CA ARG A 235 -28.75 4.81 -12.82
C ARG A 235 -28.83 6.07 -11.97
N GLU A 236 -27.80 6.37 -11.19
CA GLU A 236 -27.69 7.64 -10.47
C GLU A 236 -26.38 8.34 -10.83
N ASP A 237 -26.53 9.61 -11.23
CA ASP A 237 -25.46 10.55 -11.48
C ASP A 237 -24.83 10.98 -10.14
N THR A 238 -23.50 10.86 -10.01
CA THR A 238 -22.77 11.35 -8.84
C THR A 238 -21.76 12.42 -9.25
N THR A 239 -22.00 13.66 -8.85
CA THR A 239 -20.97 14.70 -8.72
C THR A 239 -20.45 14.67 -7.29
N GLY A 240 -19.23 14.16 -7.07
CA GLY A 240 -18.55 14.16 -5.77
C GLY A 240 -17.18 14.84 -5.89
N SER A 241 -16.77 15.60 -4.86
CA SER A 241 -15.43 16.20 -4.79
C SER A 241 -14.37 15.14 -4.46
N PHE A 242 -13.16 15.30 -5.00
CA PHE A 242 -12.08 14.33 -4.91
C PHE A 242 -11.36 14.31 -3.55
N PRO A 243 -10.83 13.14 -3.12
CA PRO A 243 -10.08 12.99 -1.87
C PRO A 243 -8.71 13.68 -1.90
N LYS A 244 -8.19 14.07 -0.73
CA LYS A 244 -6.82 14.58 -0.56
C LYS A 244 -5.87 13.38 -0.43
N ILE A 245 -4.84 13.31 -1.28
CA ILE A 245 -3.84 12.23 -1.28
C ILE A 245 -2.61 12.70 -0.50
N TYR A 246 -2.23 11.96 0.54
CA TYR A 246 -0.99 12.22 1.29
C TYR A 246 0.05 11.17 0.92
N TRP A 247 1.17 11.64 0.36
CA TRP A 247 2.31 10.80 -0.03
C TRP A 247 3.32 10.65 1.11
N ILE A 248 3.82 9.44 1.35
CA ILE A 248 5.02 9.14 2.15
C ILE A 248 5.89 8.21 1.30
N GLY A 249 7.13 8.62 0.99
CA GLY A 249 8.02 7.90 0.07
C GLY A 249 8.05 8.43 -1.37
N TYR A 250 9.15 8.10 -2.05
CA TYR A 250 9.87 8.83 -3.11
C TYR A 250 9.09 9.53 -4.26
N ALA A 251 9.55 10.73 -4.62
CA ALA A 251 9.20 11.45 -5.85
C ALA A 251 10.34 11.31 -6.88
N GLY A 252 10.31 10.22 -7.65
CA GLY A 252 11.12 10.06 -8.86
C GLY A 252 10.49 10.86 -9.99
N ALA A 253 11.26 11.76 -10.59
CA ALA A 253 10.81 12.73 -11.59
C ALA A 253 10.00 12.13 -12.75
N LEU A 254 8.68 12.41 -12.77
CA LEU A 254 7.91 12.64 -13.99
C LEU A 254 6.69 13.51 -13.66
N LEU A 255 6.88 14.82 -13.82
CA LEU A 255 5.81 15.81 -13.74
C LEU A 255 5.09 15.88 -15.09
N VAL A 256 3.89 15.29 -15.24
CA VAL A 256 2.92 15.69 -16.27
C VAL A 256 1.48 15.47 -15.78
N GLY A 257 0.71 16.57 -15.65
CA GLY A 257 -0.73 16.59 -15.96
C GLY A 257 -1.71 16.93 -14.83
N PHE A 258 -2.11 18.21 -14.77
CA PHE A 258 -3.35 18.66 -14.13
C PHE A 258 -4.59 17.94 -14.70
N LEU A 259 -5.59 17.69 -13.86
CA LEU A 259 -6.99 17.58 -14.29
C LEU A 259 -7.91 18.32 -13.30
N LEU A 260 -7.96 19.65 -13.46
CA LEU A 260 -9.14 20.43 -13.05
C LEU A 260 -10.22 20.25 -14.12
N GLY A 261 -11.40 19.84 -13.68
CA GLY A 261 -12.49 19.44 -14.56
C GLY A 261 -13.09 20.57 -15.40
N ARG A 262 -13.45 20.22 -16.65
CA ARG A 262 -14.70 20.67 -17.27
C ARG A 262 -15.28 19.55 -18.11
N SER A 263 -16.55 19.28 -17.87
CA SER A 263 -17.40 18.40 -18.66
C SER A 263 -17.43 18.88 -20.12
N LYS A 264 -17.11 17.99 -21.06
CA LYS A 264 -17.74 18.00 -22.38
C LYS A 264 -18.11 16.56 -22.74
N VAL A 265 -19.41 16.35 -22.84
CA VAL A 265 -20.05 15.11 -23.26
C VAL A 265 -19.58 14.77 -24.68
N MET A 266 -19.00 13.59 -24.86
CA MET A 266 -18.89 12.95 -26.19
C MET A 266 -19.58 11.59 -26.13
N SER A 267 -20.58 11.43 -26.98
CA SER A 267 -21.51 10.31 -27.00
C SER A 267 -20.87 9.04 -27.58
N LYS A 268 -21.38 7.89 -27.11
CA LYS A 268 -21.09 6.55 -27.62
C LYS A 268 -21.26 6.44 -29.14
N ARG A 269 -20.16 6.44 -29.88
CA ARG A 269 -19.89 5.70 -31.12
C ARG A 269 -18.42 5.92 -31.43
N ASP A 270 -17.64 4.83 -31.39
CA ASP A 270 -16.32 4.63 -32.00
C ASP A 270 -15.47 3.70 -31.12
N ARG A 271 -15.92 2.44 -31.00
CA ARG A 271 -15.00 1.33 -30.75
C ARG A 271 -14.57 0.82 -32.13
N LYS A 272 -13.38 1.22 -32.56
CA LYS A 272 -12.61 0.44 -33.53
C LYS A 272 -11.38 -0.10 -32.81
N PHE A 273 -11.34 -1.42 -32.75
CA PHE A 273 -10.18 -2.25 -32.46
C PHE A 273 -9.00 -1.83 -33.34
N MET A 274 -7.79 -1.79 -32.77
CA MET A 274 -6.56 -2.19 -33.47
C MET A 274 -5.50 -2.67 -32.45
N PRO A 275 -4.63 -3.60 -32.85
CA PRO A 275 -3.92 -4.51 -31.95
C PRO A 275 -2.56 -3.99 -31.49
N LEU A 276 -2.09 -4.57 -30.39
CA LEU A 276 -0.73 -4.41 -29.87
C LEU A 276 0.27 -5.21 -30.72
N HIS A 277 1.34 -4.53 -31.13
CA HIS A 277 2.65 -5.11 -31.40
C HIS A 277 3.66 -4.41 -30.49
#